data_AF-A0A661B1S9-F1
#
_entry.id   AF-A0A661B1S9-F1
#
_cell.length_a   1.000
_cell.length_b   1.000
_cell.length_c   1.000
_cell.angle_alpha   90.00
_cell.angle_beta   90.00
_cell.angle_gamma   90.00
#
_symmetry.space_group_name_H-M   'P 1'
#
loop_
_entity.id
_entity.type
_entity.pdbx_description
1 polymer ?
#
loop_
_entity_poly.entity_id
_entity_poly.type
_entity_poly.pdbx_seq_one_letter_code
_entity_poly.pdbx_strand_id
1 'polypeptide(L)'
;MRELEGLTTTVDVRDDEGKIVGRKEVVLYKTLLDLAHEEGLSRITPKILQAPTKENGERCIVFAEVVTNRGKFTGVGDADPSNVDPIIAPHFIRAAATRAKARALRDALNIG
;
A
#
# COMPACT_ATOMS: atom_id res chain seq x y z
N MET A 1 -6.72 -12.10 -21.33
CA MET A 1 -5.95 -11.84 -20.10
C MET A 1 -4.71 -11.07 -20.49
N ARG A 2 -4.50 -9.86 -19.97
CA ARG A 2 -3.22 -9.16 -20.16
C ARG A 2 -2.16 -9.94 -19.38
N GLU A 3 -1.02 -10.24 -20.01
CA GLU A 3 0.16 -10.72 -19.29
C GLU A 3 0.59 -9.66 -18.27
N LEU A 4 1.01 -10.07 -17.08
CA LEU A 4 1.45 -9.19 -15.99
C LEU A 4 2.81 -8.52 -16.27
N GLU A 5 3.28 -8.49 -17.52
CA GLU A 5 4.56 -7.90 -17.89
C GLU A 5 4.61 -6.41 -17.53
N GLY A 6 5.57 -6.04 -16.67
CA GLY A 6 5.76 -4.68 -16.19
C GLY A 6 4.82 -4.24 -15.04
N LEU A 7 3.97 -5.14 -14.53
CA LEU A 7 2.99 -4.87 -13.47
C LEU A 7 3.46 -5.32 -12.07
N THR A 8 4.46 -6.19 -12.03
CA THR A 8 5.12 -6.67 -10.83
C THR A 8 6.59 -6.28 -10.82
N THR A 9 7.17 -6.16 -9.64
CA THR A 9 8.62 -6.11 -9.45
C THR A 9 9.05 -7.28 -8.58
N THR A 10 10.26 -7.79 -8.82
CA THR A 10 10.85 -8.82 -7.97
C THR A 10 11.59 -8.15 -6.83
N VAL A 11 11.22 -8.47 -5.59
CA VAL A 11 11.93 -8.06 -4.38
C VAL A 11 12.60 -9.26 -3.74
N ASP A 12 13.86 -9.06 -3.35
CA ASP A 12 14.60 -10.04 -2.57
C ASP A 12 14.01 -10.13 -1.16
N VAL A 13 13.69 -11.34 -0.73
CA VAL A 13 13.31 -11.66 0.64
C VAL A 13 14.58 -11.88 1.43
N ARG A 14 14.77 -11.11 2.49
CA ARG A 14 15.94 -11.20 3.37
C ARG A 14 15.55 -11.81 4.71
N ASP A 15 16.44 -12.60 5.29
CA ASP A 15 16.33 -13.06 6.67
C ASP A 15 16.77 -11.97 7.66
N ASP A 16 16.70 -12.28 8.95
CA ASP A 16 17.06 -11.36 10.05
C ASP A 16 18.56 -10.96 10.03
N GLU A 17 19.41 -11.76 9.36
CA GLU A 17 20.84 -11.48 9.16
C GLU A 17 21.10 -10.65 7.88
N GLY A 18 20.04 -10.31 7.13
CA GLY A 18 20.12 -9.53 5.89
C GLY A 18 20.50 -10.34 4.65
N LYS A 19 20.61 -11.66 4.75
CA LYS A 19 20.94 -12.54 3.62
C LYS A 19 19.70 -12.80 2.78
N ILE A 20 19.87 -12.81 1.46
CA ILE A 20 18.79 -13.11 0.51
C ILE A 20 18.44 -14.59 0.62
N VAL A 21 17.22 -14.88 1.09
CA VAL A 21 16.68 -16.24 1.25
C VAL A 21 15.63 -16.59 0.19
N GLY A 22 15.19 -15.62 -0.60
CA GLY A 22 14.25 -15.85 -1.68
C GLY A 22 13.96 -14.60 -2.49
N ARG A 23 13.04 -14.75 -3.44
CA ARG A 23 12.50 -13.66 -4.25
C ARG A 23 11.00 -13.74 -4.28
N LYS A 24 10.33 -12.59 -4.15
CA LYS A 24 8.89 -12.47 -4.23
C LYS A 24 8.52 -11.48 -5.31
N GLU A 25 7.54 -11.81 -6.13
CA GLU A 25 6.91 -10.83 -7.00
C GLU A 25 5.90 -10.00 -6.20
N VAL A 26 6.00 -8.67 -6.34
CA VAL A 26 5.08 -7.74 -5.71
C VAL A 26 4.50 -6.80 -6.74
N VAL A 27 3.18 -6.60 -6.68
CA VAL A 27 2.47 -5.64 -7.51
C VAL A 27 2.79 -4.23 -7.05
N LEU A 28 3.22 -3.38 -7.98
CA LEU A 28 3.54 -1.97 -7.71
C LEU A 28 2.27 -1.17 -7.42
N TYR A 29 2.38 -0.13 -6.60
CA TYR A 29 1.23 0.75 -6.34
C TYR A 29 0.68 1.41 -7.61
N LYS A 30 1.57 1.83 -8.52
CA LYS A 30 1.19 2.41 -9.81
C LYS A 30 0.29 1.47 -10.60
N THR A 31 0.65 0.18 -10.66
CA THR A 31 -0.13 -0.87 -11.32
C THR A 31 -1.52 -1.01 -10.72
N LEU A 32 -1.66 -1.01 -9.40
CA LEU A 32 -2.98 -1.07 -8.75
C LEU A 32 -3.84 0.14 -9.14
N LEU A 33 -3.24 1.32 -9.26
CA LEU A 33 -3.98 2.52 -9.64
C LEU A 33 -4.42 2.49 -11.12
N ASP A 34 -3.52 2.05 -12.01
CA ASP A 34 -3.80 1.94 -13.44
C ASP A 34 -4.93 0.92 -13.70
N LEU A 35 -4.85 -0.27 -13.09
CA LEU A 35 -5.90 -1.30 -13.18
C LEU A 35 -7.24 -0.82 -12.59
N ALA A 36 -7.21 -0.08 -11.47
CA ALA A 36 -8.43 0.44 -10.89
C ALA A 36 -9.11 1.47 -11.81
N HIS A 37 -8.35 2.30 -12.52
CA HIS A 37 -8.93 3.19 -13.54
C HIS A 37 -9.60 2.41 -14.68
N GLU A 38 -8.99 1.31 -15.15
CA GLU A 38 -9.59 0.43 -16.16
C GLU A 38 -10.91 -0.19 -15.64
N GLU A 39 -11.01 -0.49 -14.35
CA GLU A 39 -12.20 -1.01 -13.66
C GLU A 39 -13.19 0.08 -13.18
N GLY A 40 -13.05 1.31 -13.68
CA GLY A 40 -13.98 2.41 -13.40
C GLY A 40 -13.80 3.03 -12.01
N LEU A 41 -12.57 3.16 -11.54
CA LEU A 41 -12.26 3.96 -10.35
C LEU A 41 -12.82 5.37 -10.49
N SER A 42 -13.72 5.73 -9.57
CA SER A 42 -14.36 7.04 -9.52
C SER A 42 -13.84 7.90 -8.37
N ARG A 43 -13.40 7.27 -7.26
CA ARG A 43 -12.94 8.01 -6.08
C ARG A 43 -11.98 7.19 -5.22
N ILE A 44 -10.98 7.87 -4.67
CA ILE A 44 -10.18 7.40 -3.54
C ILE A 44 -10.20 8.46 -2.45
N THR A 45 -10.56 8.10 -1.22
CA THR A 45 -10.60 9.01 -0.07
C THR A 45 -9.77 8.47 1.09
N PRO A 46 -8.53 8.97 1.27
CA PRO A 46 -7.76 8.71 2.47
C PRO A 46 -8.22 9.61 3.64
N LYS A 47 -8.19 9.07 4.86
CA LYS A 47 -8.47 9.78 6.10
C LYS A 47 -7.49 9.34 7.17
N ILE A 48 -6.82 10.27 7.84
CA ILE A 48 -6.01 9.95 9.02
C ILE A 48 -6.98 9.57 10.15
N LEU A 49 -6.86 8.34 10.65
CA LEU A 49 -7.58 7.86 11.84
C LEU A 49 -6.78 8.15 13.12
N GLN A 50 -5.45 8.08 13.03
CA GLN A 50 -4.53 8.42 14.12
C GLN A 50 -3.38 9.26 13.56
N ALA A 51 -3.24 10.48 14.09
CA ALA A 51 -2.07 11.31 13.83
C ALA A 51 -0.88 10.80 14.67
N PRO A 52 0.35 10.87 14.15
CA PRO A 52 1.52 10.45 14.93
C PRO A 52 1.78 11.42 16.08
N THR A 53 2.06 10.87 17.25
CA THR A 53 2.47 11.61 18.44
C THR A 53 3.52 10.80 19.20
N LYS A 54 4.25 11.44 20.12
CA LYS A 54 5.24 10.73 20.95
C LYS A 54 4.58 9.63 21.80
N GLU A 55 3.38 9.88 22.30
CA GLU A 55 2.64 8.94 23.15
C GLU A 55 2.23 7.66 22.41
N ASN A 56 2.00 7.75 21.10
CA ASN A 56 1.64 6.61 20.26
C ASN A 56 2.83 6.03 19.47
N GLY A 57 4.06 6.39 19.84
CA GLY A 57 5.27 5.90 19.19
C GLY A 57 5.47 6.43 17.77
N GLU A 58 5.03 7.65 17.49
CA GLU A 58 5.03 8.28 16.17
C GLU A 58 4.25 7.47 15.12
N ARG A 59 3.22 6.74 15.54
CA ARG A 59 2.43 5.89 14.66
C ARG A 59 1.27 6.63 14.02
N CYS A 60 1.31 6.73 12.70
CA CYS A 60 0.21 7.21 11.90
C CYS A 60 -0.66 6.04 11.40
N ILE A 61 -1.98 6.15 11.54
CA ILE A 61 -2.96 5.20 10.98
C ILE A 61 -3.85 5.96 10.00
N VAL A 62 -3.98 5.43 8.79
CA VAL A 62 -4.79 5.97 7.70
C VAL A 62 -5.81 4.93 7.26
N PHE A 63 -7.05 5.37 7.09
CA PHE A 63 -8.10 4.64 6.40
C PHE A 63 -8.20 5.14 4.96
N ALA A 64 -8.49 4.26 4.00
CA ALA A 64 -8.83 4.62 2.64
C ALA A 64 -10.12 3.94 2.22
N GLU A 65 -10.99 4.71 1.56
CA GLU A 65 -12.14 4.19 0.80
C GLU A 65 -11.86 4.36 -0.70
N VAL A 66 -12.08 3.30 -1.46
CA VAL A 66 -11.95 3.23 -2.92
C VAL A 66 -13.33 2.88 -3.50
N VAL A 67 -13.78 3.66 -4.48
CA VAL A 67 -15.07 3.43 -5.16
C VAL A 67 -14.81 3.16 -6.63
N THR A 68 -15.23 1.98 -7.10
CA THR A 68 -15.14 1.54 -8.50
C THR A 68 -16.53 1.16 -9.01
N ASN A 69 -16.65 0.73 -10.27
CA ASN A 69 -17.89 0.17 -10.80
C ASN A 69 -18.30 -1.14 -10.09
N ARG A 70 -17.36 -1.83 -9.44
CA ARG A 70 -17.60 -3.07 -8.69
C ARG A 70 -18.13 -2.82 -7.28
N GLY A 71 -18.08 -1.58 -6.79
CA GLY A 71 -18.55 -1.20 -5.46
C GLY A 71 -17.53 -0.41 -4.66
N LYS A 72 -17.71 -0.43 -3.33
CA LYS A 72 -16.87 0.28 -2.36
C LYS A 72 -15.98 -0.69 -1.61
N PHE A 73 -14.70 -0.37 -1.56
CA PHE A 73 -13.67 -1.17 -0.91
C PHE A 73 -12.90 -0.28 0.05
N THR A 74 -12.45 -0.85 1.17
CA THR A 74 -11.79 -0.10 2.22
C THR A 74 -10.49 -0.77 2.63
N GLY A 75 -9.59 0.01 3.21
CA GLY A 75 -8.30 -0.49 3.67
C GLY A 75 -7.71 0.42 4.74
N VAL A 76 -7.03 -0.18 5.70
CA VAL A 76 -6.30 0.55 6.75
C VAL A 76 -4.81 0.37 6.53
N GLY A 77 -4.02 1.43 6.66
CA GLY A 77 -2.57 1.47 6.53
C GLY A 77 -1.96 2.19 7.70
N ASP A 78 -0.93 1.61 8.30
CA ASP A 78 -0.15 2.23 9.36
C ASP A 78 1.28 2.50 8.89
N ALA A 79 1.96 3.46 9.50
CA ALA A 79 3.40 3.60 9.42
C ALA A 79 3.93 4.37 10.63
N ASP A 80 5.17 4.06 10.97
CA ASP A 80 6.01 4.81 11.91
C ASP A 80 7.48 4.70 11.42
N PRO A 81 8.41 5.51 11.96
CA PRO A 81 9.82 5.47 11.52
C PRO A 81 10.52 4.11 11.69
N SER A 82 10.00 3.22 12.55
CA SER A 82 10.61 1.90 12.80
C SER A 82 10.18 0.83 11.79
N ASN A 83 9.07 1.04 11.07
CA ASN A 83 8.47 0.04 10.19
C ASN A 83 8.48 0.42 8.70
N VAL A 84 9.24 1.45 8.34
CA VAL A 84 9.45 1.88 6.96
C VAL A 84 10.95 1.85 6.63
N ASP A 85 11.27 1.82 5.34
CA ASP A 85 12.65 1.98 4.89
C ASP A 85 13.26 3.28 5.46
N PRO A 86 14.53 3.31 5.90
CA PRO A 86 15.17 4.50 6.44
C PRO A 86 15.08 5.74 5.55
N ILE A 87 15.07 5.58 4.22
CA ILE A 87 14.92 6.68 3.26
C ILE A 87 13.49 7.26 3.32
N ILE A 88 12.50 6.43 3.66
CA ILE A 88 11.08 6.79 3.77
C ILE A 88 10.73 7.28 5.19
N ALA A 89 11.56 7.01 6.20
CA ALA A 89 11.31 7.37 7.59
C ALA A 89 10.92 8.86 7.80
N PRO A 90 11.55 9.87 7.15
CA PRO A 90 11.13 11.27 7.27
C PRO A 90 9.74 11.58 6.68
N HIS A 91 9.17 10.65 5.94
CA HIS A 91 7.95 10.79 5.16
C HIS A 91 6.93 9.66 5.46
N PHE A 92 7.04 9.02 6.63
CA PHE A 92 6.27 7.81 6.98
C PHE A 92 4.74 7.99 6.88
N ILE A 93 4.20 9.19 7.12
CA ILE A 93 2.77 9.49 6.93
C ILE A 93 2.32 9.18 5.48
N ARG A 94 3.16 9.48 4.49
CA ARG A 94 2.89 9.14 3.08
C ARG A 94 2.90 7.63 2.85
N ALA A 95 3.73 6.89 3.59
CA ALA A 95 3.77 5.44 3.56
C ALA A 95 2.49 4.84 4.14
N ALA A 96 2.00 5.34 5.29
CA ALA A 96 0.72 4.91 5.87
C ALA A 96 -0.44 5.12 4.87
N ALA A 97 -0.53 6.29 4.25
CA ALA A 97 -1.54 6.59 3.24
C ALA A 97 -1.42 5.70 1.99
N THR A 98 -0.20 5.40 1.55
CA THR A 98 0.02 4.50 0.42
C THR A 98 -0.40 3.07 0.75
N ARG A 99 -0.06 2.57 1.95
CA ARG A 99 -0.47 1.24 2.45
C ARG A 99 -1.99 1.11 2.52
N ALA A 100 -2.68 2.13 3.06
CA ALA A 100 -4.14 2.15 3.17
C ALA A 100 -4.81 2.06 1.79
N LYS A 101 -4.39 2.94 0.86
CA LYS A 101 -4.90 2.94 -0.52
C LYS A 101 -4.58 1.63 -1.24
N ALA A 102 -3.36 1.11 -1.09
CA ALA A 102 -2.95 -0.13 -1.74
C ALA A 102 -3.80 -1.32 -1.29
N ARG A 103 -4.11 -1.43 0.00
CA ARG A 103 -4.99 -2.48 0.56
C ARG A 103 -6.41 -2.37 -0.02
N ALA A 104 -6.99 -1.18 -0.02
CA ALA A 104 -8.32 -0.96 -0.60
C ALA A 104 -8.37 -1.24 -2.12
N LEU A 105 -7.33 -0.86 -2.86
CA LEU A 105 -7.23 -1.13 -4.31
C LEU A 105 -7.04 -2.62 -4.60
N ARG A 106 -6.25 -3.33 -3.79
CA ARG A 106 -6.05 -4.77 -3.88
C ARG A 106 -7.36 -5.54 -3.74
N ASP A 107 -8.16 -5.19 -2.74
CA ASP A 107 -9.48 -5.79 -2.55
C ASP A 107 -10.42 -5.45 -3.71
N ALA A 108 -10.41 -4.20 -4.19
CA ALA A 108 -11.22 -3.77 -5.35
C ALA A 108 -10.87 -4.53 -6.65
N LEU A 109 -9.61 -4.93 -6.80
CA LEU A 109 -9.06 -5.60 -7.98
C LEU A 109 -8.96 -7.12 -7.83
N ASN A 110 -9.30 -7.68 -6.67
CA ASN A 110 -9.10 -9.09 -6.34
C ASN A 110 -7.61 -9.52 -6.45
N ILE A 111 -6.70 -8.74 -5.88
CA ILE A 111 -5.25 -8.98 -5.87
C ILE A 111 -4.77 -9.12 -4.41
N GLY A 112 -4.32 -10.32 -4.01
CA GLY A 112 -3.72 -10.61 -2.70
C GLY A 112 -2.33 -9.98 -2.52
#